data_AF-A0A4Y3JBN8-F1
#
_entry.id   AF-A0A4Y3JBN8-F1
#
_cell.length_a   1.000
_cell.length_b   1.000
_cell.length_c   1.000
_cell.angle_alpha   90.00
_cell.angle_beta   90.00
_cell.angle_gamma   90.00
#
_symmetry.space_group_name_H-M   'P 1'
#
loop_
_entity.id
_entity.type
_entity.pdbx_description
1 polymer ?
#
loop_
_entity_poly.entity_id
_entity_poly.type
_entity_poly.pdbx_seq_one_letter_code
_entity_poly.pdbx_strand_id
1 'polypeptide(L)'
;MMKRNQKNHTREIHGRTKCPCESGRTYAQCCKQTDLKWCVNDNGMVLKKISLTDEPVKLLQQAEEHFFQVFERKPHKNDPVFLAKYLLSDVDMQREMVRLMEKAEIGPEFIYAYQKTGGLLLTEENEKLATGKDLEDWNNAIDEYFSGVSKKLSKLEILFQSFTEEIFACIICIGYILENAILKSAIKEKSSSKFFTVDDYVLLHVTQTANTLRAIDVLLNERMSGNSLPLVRHIYENYIHIVFALNCPDQLINLIDVPLGLSQGVYVYGKNNKGDEDRRVIIRKSDGKKFKGHISNYLMLNSSKYKEDTLLFNFLYKFLSDYTHPSLNSLSLRVDNDGQIDHLKNSLEEEARFYSICFSGVVLDQMRSLNCVSKRAKRDIVVIVRRIARKANELLDELYANEKPEHISILQIRMSKLGH
;
A
#
# COMPACT_ATOMS: atom_id res chain seq x y z
N MET A 1 5.31 53.24 -13.16
CA MET A 1 4.46 53.99 -12.21
C MET A 1 4.02 53.04 -11.10
N MET A 2 4.62 53.20 -9.91
CA MET A 2 4.45 52.35 -8.74
C MET A 2 2.98 52.28 -8.30
N LYS A 3 2.39 51.08 -8.19
CA LYS A 3 1.24 50.87 -7.30
C LYS A 3 1.77 50.47 -5.93
N ARG A 4 1.69 51.43 -5.01
CA ARG A 4 2.02 51.31 -3.58
C ARG A 4 1.37 50.05 -2.98
N ASN A 5 2.14 49.31 -2.21
CA ASN A 5 1.66 48.32 -1.24
C ASN A 5 0.54 48.91 -0.39
N GLN A 6 -0.71 48.45 -0.58
CA GLN A 6 -1.73 48.58 0.44
C GLN A 6 -1.29 47.71 1.62
N LYS A 7 -0.73 48.33 2.67
CA LYS A 7 -0.60 47.68 3.97
C LYS A 7 -2.02 47.45 4.48
N ASN A 8 -2.50 46.21 4.42
CA ASN A 8 -3.72 45.83 5.13
C ASN A 8 -3.50 46.13 6.61
N HIS A 9 -4.28 47.06 7.16
CA HIS A 9 -4.20 47.37 8.57
C HIS A 9 -4.85 46.21 9.34
N THR A 10 -4.16 45.76 10.38
CA THR A 10 -4.67 44.74 11.29
C THR A 10 -4.87 45.39 12.65
N ARG A 11 -6.04 45.16 13.25
CA ARG A 11 -6.38 45.67 14.59
C ARG A 11 -6.66 44.49 15.51
N GLU A 12 -6.15 44.53 16.74
CA GLU A 12 -6.45 43.50 17.74
C GLU A 12 -7.95 43.51 18.09
N ILE A 13 -8.53 42.33 18.27
CA ILE A 13 -9.93 42.21 18.64
C ILE A 13 -10.19 42.73 20.05
N HIS A 14 -11.41 43.24 20.27
CA HIS A 14 -11.79 43.79 21.58
C HIS A 14 -11.92 42.69 22.64
N GLY A 15 -11.48 42.98 23.88
CA GLY A 15 -11.42 41.98 24.96
C GLY A 15 -12.76 41.36 25.37
N ARG A 16 -13.87 42.09 25.20
CA ARG A 16 -15.23 41.61 25.53
C ARG A 16 -15.83 40.69 24.47
N THR A 17 -15.23 40.61 23.29
CA THR A 17 -15.70 39.74 22.22
C THR A 17 -15.48 38.27 22.61
N LYS A 18 -16.33 37.36 22.13
CA LYS A 18 -16.07 35.92 22.26
C LYS A 18 -14.73 35.56 21.61
N CYS A 19 -13.98 34.67 22.25
CA CYS A 19 -12.67 34.29 21.77
C CYS A 19 -12.80 33.49 20.46
N PRO A 20 -12.03 33.82 19.40
CA PRO A 20 -12.10 33.09 18.13
C PRO A 20 -11.62 31.65 18.17
N CYS A 21 -11.00 31.20 19.27
CA CYS A 21 -10.59 29.81 19.44
C CYS A 21 -11.72 28.86 19.88
N GLU A 22 -12.97 29.34 19.89
CA GLU A 22 -14.17 28.53 20.18
C GLU A 22 -14.24 27.93 21.59
N SER A 23 -13.37 28.34 22.52
CA SER A 23 -13.41 27.92 23.94
C SER A 23 -14.66 28.36 24.72
N GLY A 24 -15.59 29.09 24.08
CA GLY A 24 -16.78 29.65 24.71
C GLY A 24 -16.52 30.87 25.63
N ARG A 25 -15.27 31.17 25.97
CA ARG A 25 -14.85 32.29 26.85
C ARG A 25 -14.73 33.62 26.09
N THR A 26 -14.61 34.74 26.81
CA THR A 26 -14.28 36.04 26.19
C THR A 26 -12.79 36.11 25.86
N TYR A 27 -12.40 36.89 24.84
CA TYR A 27 -10.99 37.02 24.45
C TYR A 27 -10.10 37.46 25.61
N ALA A 28 -10.56 38.42 26.42
CA ALA A 28 -9.85 38.91 27.61
C ALA A 28 -9.58 37.81 28.67
N GLN A 29 -10.47 36.82 28.77
CA GLN A 29 -10.39 35.70 29.71
C GLN A 29 -9.80 34.42 29.08
N CYS A 30 -9.32 34.50 27.83
CA CYS A 30 -8.79 33.37 27.08
C CYS A 30 -7.46 33.79 26.43
N CYS A 31 -7.37 33.78 25.09
CA CYS A 31 -6.13 34.01 24.36
C CYS A 31 -5.53 35.42 24.50
N LYS A 32 -6.17 36.39 25.15
CA LYS A 32 -5.53 37.70 25.36
C LYS A 32 -4.34 37.61 26.33
N GLN A 33 -4.38 36.64 27.25
CA GLN A 33 -3.35 36.40 28.26
C GLN A 33 -2.12 35.66 27.69
N THR A 34 -2.26 35.04 26.52
CA THR A 34 -1.18 34.34 25.83
C THR A 34 -0.36 35.28 24.95
N ASP A 35 0.81 34.83 24.47
CA ASP A 35 1.65 35.58 23.53
C ASP A 35 1.01 35.64 22.12
N LEU A 36 0.06 34.75 21.85
CA LEU A 36 -0.82 34.78 20.67
C LEU A 36 -1.78 35.98 20.72
N LYS A 37 -1.86 36.76 19.63
CA LYS A 37 -2.85 37.83 19.48
C LYS A 37 -3.81 37.57 18.32
N TRP A 38 -5.10 37.79 18.56
CA TRP A 38 -6.14 37.73 17.52
C TRP A 38 -6.36 39.12 16.93
N CYS A 39 -6.28 39.23 15.61
CA CYS A 39 -6.46 40.47 14.89
C CYS A 39 -7.57 40.34 13.83
N VAL A 40 -8.15 41.46 13.43
CA VAL A 40 -9.07 41.56 12.29
C VAL A 40 -8.42 42.46 11.24
N ASN A 41 -8.43 42.01 9.99
CA ASN A 41 -7.99 42.82 8.86
C ASN A 41 -9.13 43.70 8.31
N ASP A 42 -8.80 44.60 7.38
CA ASP A 42 -9.76 45.54 6.79
C ASP A 42 -10.96 44.86 6.09
N ASN A 43 -10.85 43.58 5.72
CA ASN A 43 -11.91 42.79 5.10
C ASN A 43 -12.78 42.03 6.11
N GLY A 44 -12.57 42.23 7.42
CA GLY A 44 -13.30 41.54 8.48
C GLY A 44 -12.81 40.12 8.80
N MET A 45 -11.72 39.66 8.16
CA MET A 45 -11.17 38.33 8.39
C MET A 45 -10.37 38.30 9.69
N VAL A 46 -10.68 37.33 10.54
CA VAL A 46 -9.97 37.09 11.81
C VAL A 46 -8.66 36.35 11.52
N LEU A 47 -7.56 36.82 12.11
CA LEU A 47 -6.20 36.35 11.89
C LEU A 47 -5.53 36.07 13.24
N LYS A 48 -4.75 34.98 13.30
CA LYS A 48 -3.84 34.69 14.42
C LYS A 48 -2.48 35.33 14.12
N LYS A 49 -1.96 36.15 15.04
CA LYS A 49 -0.65 36.78 14.96
C LYS A 49 0.28 36.21 16.04
N ILE A 50 1.45 35.74 15.61
CA ILE A 50 2.46 35.11 16.45
C ILE A 50 3.81 35.78 16.16
N SER A 51 4.59 36.03 17.21
CA SER A 51 5.98 36.48 17.08
C SER A 51 6.89 35.27 16.91
N LEU A 52 7.75 35.27 15.90
CA LEU A 52 8.74 34.22 15.68
C LEU A 52 10.04 34.56 16.41
N THR A 53 10.67 33.55 17.00
CA THR A 53 12.04 33.61 17.52
C THR A 53 13.05 33.43 16.38
N ASP A 54 14.34 33.62 16.66
CA ASP A 54 15.39 33.57 15.63
C ASP A 54 15.52 32.20 14.95
N GLU A 55 15.26 31.11 15.67
CA GLU A 55 15.37 29.75 15.14
C GLU A 55 14.35 29.44 14.04
N PRO A 56 13.02 29.63 14.25
CA PRO A 56 12.03 29.56 13.17
C PRO A 56 12.36 30.46 11.98
N VAL A 57 12.92 31.65 12.21
CA VAL A 57 13.33 32.55 11.11
C VAL A 57 14.44 31.92 10.27
N LYS A 58 15.42 31.26 10.89
CA LYS A 58 16.47 30.50 10.17
C LYS A 58 15.87 29.34 9.37
N LEU A 59 14.90 28.61 9.93
CA LEU A 59 14.22 27.52 9.21
C LEU A 59 13.45 28.04 7.98
N LEU A 60 12.82 29.21 8.09
CA LEU A 60 12.16 29.85 6.95
C LEU A 60 13.16 30.26 5.86
N GLN A 61 14.33 30.75 6.24
CA GLN A 61 15.41 31.06 5.29
C GLN A 61 15.91 29.81 4.58
N GLN A 62 16.12 28.70 5.31
CA GLN A 62 16.47 27.41 4.71
C GLN A 62 15.39 26.89 3.76
N ALA A 63 14.11 27.11 4.09
CA ALA A 63 13.00 26.76 3.22
C ALA A 63 13.00 27.58 1.91
N GLU A 64 13.32 28.88 1.97
CA GLU A 64 13.51 29.72 0.79
C GLU A 64 14.70 29.26 -0.07
N GLU A 65 15.81 28.88 0.55
CA GLU A 65 16.97 28.30 -0.15
C GLU A 65 16.62 26.99 -0.84
N HIS A 66 15.91 26.08 -0.15
CA HIS A 66 15.44 24.83 -0.73
C HIS A 66 14.47 25.08 -1.89
N PHE A 67 13.57 26.06 -1.77
CA PHE A 67 12.71 26.48 -2.87
C PHE A 67 13.53 26.93 -4.09
N PHE A 68 14.55 27.76 -3.87
CA PHE A 68 15.44 28.21 -4.93
C PHE A 68 16.22 27.06 -5.57
N GLN A 69 16.69 26.08 -4.78
CA GLN A 69 17.39 24.91 -5.32
C GLN A 69 16.50 24.06 -6.24
N VAL A 70 15.20 23.93 -5.92
CA VAL A 70 14.27 23.12 -6.71
C VAL A 70 13.78 23.86 -7.96
N PHE A 71 13.48 25.15 -7.85
CA PHE A 71 12.81 25.91 -8.92
C PHE A 71 13.70 26.95 -9.62
N GLU A 72 14.94 27.13 -9.17
CA GLU A 72 15.91 28.13 -9.67
C GLU A 72 15.38 29.57 -9.67
N ARG A 73 14.39 29.85 -8.80
CA ARG A 73 13.79 31.18 -8.61
C ARG A 73 13.40 31.39 -7.17
N LYS A 74 13.24 32.67 -6.78
CA LYS A 74 12.66 33.01 -5.47
C LYS A 74 11.16 32.68 -5.42
N PRO A 75 10.62 32.33 -4.25
CA PRO A 75 9.18 32.14 -4.07
C PRO A 75 8.42 33.45 -4.26
N HIS A 76 7.24 33.36 -4.86
CA HIS A 76 6.24 34.41 -4.97
C HIS A 76 5.24 34.32 -3.81
N LYS A 77 4.36 35.32 -3.71
CA LYS A 77 3.42 35.48 -2.58
C LYS A 77 2.54 34.24 -2.28
N ASN A 78 2.19 33.46 -3.31
CA ASN A 78 1.31 32.31 -3.19
C ASN A 78 2.07 30.97 -3.28
N ASP A 79 3.40 31.00 -3.43
CA ASP A 79 4.18 29.77 -3.41
C ASP A 79 4.21 29.20 -1.99
N PRO A 80 4.24 27.87 -1.85
CA PRO A 80 4.36 27.23 -0.55
C PRO A 80 5.74 27.50 0.05
N VAL A 81 5.76 27.68 1.38
CA VAL A 81 7.01 27.86 2.13
C VAL A 81 7.77 26.53 2.22
N PHE A 82 7.10 25.45 2.62
CA PHE A 82 7.74 24.13 2.79
C PHE A 82 7.33 23.19 1.65
N LEU A 83 8.30 22.77 0.84
CA LEU A 83 8.07 21.85 -0.29
C LEU A 83 7.81 20.39 0.13
N ALA A 84 8.13 20.04 1.39
CA ALA A 84 7.86 18.70 1.93
C ALA A 84 6.38 18.29 1.84
N LYS A 85 5.46 19.27 1.76
CA LYS A 85 4.03 19.04 1.56
C LYS A 85 3.67 18.30 0.26
N TYR A 86 4.61 18.22 -0.69
CA TYR A 86 4.44 17.48 -1.94
C TYR A 86 5.04 16.07 -1.89
N LEU A 87 5.74 15.75 -0.80
CA LEU A 87 6.41 14.47 -0.59
C LEU A 87 5.66 13.61 0.43
N LEU A 88 5.01 14.23 1.41
CA LEU A 88 4.36 13.57 2.54
C LEU A 88 2.93 14.10 2.70
N SER A 89 1.96 13.19 2.86
CA SER A 89 0.62 13.59 3.29
C SER A 89 0.63 14.02 4.75
N ASP A 90 -0.41 14.72 5.22
CA ASP A 90 -0.53 15.09 6.64
C ASP A 90 -0.54 13.85 7.55
N VAL A 91 -1.18 12.76 7.09
CA VAL A 91 -1.17 11.46 7.77
C VAL A 91 0.25 10.89 7.85
N ASP A 92 1.05 11.07 6.80
CA ASP A 92 2.45 10.62 6.81
C ASP A 92 3.30 11.46 7.77
N MET A 93 3.17 12.78 7.75
CA MET A 93 3.89 13.62 8.70
C MET A 93 3.56 13.24 10.15
N GLN A 94 2.28 12.96 10.44
CA GLN A 94 1.85 12.55 11.76
C GLN A 94 2.42 11.18 12.17
N ARG A 95 2.38 10.16 11.30
CA ARG A 95 2.96 8.83 11.57
C ARG A 95 4.47 8.92 11.79
N GLU A 96 5.18 9.77 11.05
CA GLU A 96 6.63 9.91 11.21
C GLU A 96 7.00 10.60 12.51
N MET A 97 6.25 11.65 12.88
CA MET A 97 6.43 12.26 14.19
C MET A 97 6.20 11.26 15.32
N VAL A 98 5.17 10.42 15.26
CA VAL A 98 4.95 9.37 16.27
C VAL A 98 6.15 8.43 16.38
N ARG A 99 6.70 7.94 15.27
CA ARG A 99 7.90 7.08 15.28
C ARG A 99 9.10 7.79 15.90
N LEU A 100 9.28 9.08 15.63
CA LEU A 100 10.36 9.87 16.23
C LEU A 100 10.14 10.08 17.73
N MET A 101 8.89 10.31 18.15
CA MET A 101 8.53 10.42 19.57
C MET A 101 8.79 9.12 20.32
N GLU A 102 8.43 7.96 19.74
CA GLU A 102 8.72 6.64 20.30
C GLU A 102 10.23 6.40 20.45
N LYS A 103 11.02 6.72 19.41
CA LYS A 103 12.49 6.62 19.45
C LYS A 103 13.14 7.58 20.45
N ALA A 104 12.50 8.72 20.69
CA ALA A 104 12.93 9.70 21.68
C ALA A 104 12.43 9.38 23.10
N GLU A 105 11.80 8.22 23.31
CA GLU A 105 11.28 7.76 24.60
C GLU A 105 10.29 8.76 25.23
N ILE A 106 9.52 9.48 24.40
CA ILE A 106 8.46 10.37 24.88
C ILE A 106 7.34 9.55 25.51
N GLY A 107 6.78 10.04 26.62
CA GLY A 107 5.71 9.38 27.35
C GLY A 107 4.51 9.03 26.45
N PRO A 108 3.95 7.81 26.54
CA PRO A 108 2.88 7.34 25.65
C PRO A 108 1.60 8.20 25.73
N GLU A 109 1.33 8.83 26.88
CA GLU A 109 0.25 9.79 27.08
C GLU A 109 0.37 11.03 26.16
N PHE A 110 1.59 11.51 25.91
CA PHE A 110 1.84 12.66 25.04
C PHE A 110 1.78 12.28 23.56
N ILE A 111 2.23 11.07 23.22
CA ILE A 111 2.05 10.50 21.88
C ILE A 111 0.56 10.36 21.58
N TYR A 112 -0.23 9.87 22.54
CA TYR A 112 -1.68 9.78 22.43
C TYR A 112 -2.32 11.15 22.23
N ALA A 113 -1.94 12.14 23.04
CA ALA A 113 -2.45 13.51 22.92
C ALA A 113 -2.11 14.13 21.55
N TYR A 114 -0.88 13.96 21.06
CA TYR A 114 -0.47 14.41 19.72
C TYR A 114 -1.32 13.79 18.62
N GLN A 115 -1.57 12.48 18.69
CA GLN A 115 -2.40 11.78 17.71
C GLN A 115 -3.85 12.26 17.74
N LYS A 116 -4.43 12.38 18.95
CA LYS A 116 -5.84 12.72 19.17
C LYS A 116 -6.17 14.15 18.74
N THR A 117 -5.26 15.07 18.98
CA THR A 117 -5.41 16.51 18.68
C THR A 117 -5.06 16.87 17.23
N GLY A 118 -4.75 15.88 16.38
CA GLY A 118 -4.41 16.13 14.98
C GLY A 118 -3.03 16.75 14.77
N GLY A 119 -2.07 16.45 15.66
CA GLY A 119 -0.68 16.87 15.51
C GLY A 119 -0.27 18.08 16.36
N LEU A 120 -1.09 18.50 17.33
CA LEU A 120 -0.66 19.49 18.32
C LEU A 120 0.41 18.85 19.21
N LEU A 121 1.55 19.51 19.40
CA LEU A 121 2.59 19.09 20.34
C LEU A 121 2.89 20.27 21.26
N LEU A 122 2.52 20.15 22.54
CA LEU A 122 2.82 21.18 23.52
C LEU A 122 4.19 20.94 24.17
N THR A 123 4.96 22.01 24.26
CA THR A 123 6.26 22.08 24.95
C THR A 123 6.27 23.33 25.84
N GLU A 124 7.17 23.38 26.83
CA GLU A 124 7.32 24.55 27.70
C GLU A 124 7.55 25.85 26.90
N GLU A 125 8.22 25.74 25.76
CA GLU A 125 8.53 26.89 24.90
C GLU A 125 7.32 27.41 24.11
N ASN A 126 6.40 26.52 23.74
CA ASN A 126 5.30 26.84 22.83
C ASN A 126 3.91 26.91 23.51
N GLU A 127 3.78 26.48 24.76
CA GLU A 127 2.51 26.46 25.50
C GLU A 127 1.84 27.84 25.54
N LYS A 128 2.65 28.90 25.72
CA LYS A 128 2.22 30.30 25.69
C LYS A 128 1.68 30.78 24.33
N LEU A 129 1.83 29.98 23.27
CA LEU A 129 1.31 30.22 21.92
C LEU A 129 0.08 29.35 21.60
N ALA A 130 -0.27 28.42 22.48
CA ALA A 130 -1.46 27.61 22.37
C ALA A 130 -2.72 28.43 22.67
N THR A 131 -3.82 28.15 21.98
CA THR A 131 -5.12 28.72 22.35
C THR A 131 -5.65 28.05 23.61
N GLY A 132 -6.62 28.69 24.27
CA GLY A 132 -7.29 28.06 25.41
C GLY A 132 -7.98 26.73 25.05
N LYS A 133 -8.40 26.58 23.79
CA LYS A 133 -8.99 25.35 23.27
C LYS A 133 -7.93 24.27 23.01
N ASP A 134 -6.78 24.64 22.44
CA ASP A 134 -5.64 23.73 22.25
C ASP A 134 -5.19 23.13 23.59
N LEU A 135 -5.07 23.96 24.65
CA LEU A 135 -4.72 23.50 26.00
C LEU A 135 -5.78 22.57 26.59
N GLU A 136 -7.05 22.90 26.41
CA GLU A 136 -8.17 22.07 26.87
C GLU A 136 -8.17 20.71 26.16
N ASP A 137 -8.04 20.68 24.83
CA ASP A 137 -8.04 19.46 24.04
C ASP A 137 -6.84 18.56 24.34
N TRP A 138 -5.66 19.15 24.53
CA TRP A 138 -4.45 18.44 24.93
C TRP A 138 -4.60 17.77 26.30
N ASN A 139 -5.03 18.54 27.31
CA ASN A 139 -5.21 18.03 28.67
C ASN A 139 -6.31 16.96 28.73
N ASN A 140 -7.44 17.19 28.03
CA ASN A 140 -8.50 16.20 27.92
C ASN A 140 -8.01 14.88 27.29
N ALA A 141 -7.11 14.94 26.29
CA ALA A 141 -6.55 13.74 25.68
C ALA A 141 -5.62 12.97 26.63
N ILE A 142 -4.84 13.68 27.46
CA ILE A 142 -4.02 13.06 28.51
C ILE A 142 -4.91 12.43 29.59
N ASP A 143 -5.93 13.14 30.07
CA ASP A 143 -6.89 12.62 31.03
C ASP A 143 -7.63 11.38 30.47
N GLU A 144 -8.02 11.42 29.19
CA GLU A 144 -8.62 10.29 28.47
C GLU A 144 -7.69 9.06 28.51
N TYR A 145 -6.38 9.25 28.25
CA TYR A 145 -5.39 8.17 28.31
C TYR A 145 -5.32 7.51 29.69
N PHE A 146 -5.26 8.31 30.77
CA PHE A 146 -5.18 7.78 32.14
C PHE A 146 -6.50 7.27 32.70
N SER A 147 -7.64 7.72 32.17
CA SER A 147 -8.98 7.27 32.59
C SER A 147 -9.29 5.80 32.24
N GLY A 148 -8.38 5.11 31.54
CA GLY A 148 -8.53 3.69 31.21
C GLY A 148 -9.43 3.44 30.00
N VAL A 149 -9.88 4.48 29.30
CA VAL A 149 -10.46 4.36 27.95
C VAL A 149 -9.30 4.17 26.97
N SER A 150 -8.48 3.13 27.18
CA SER A 150 -7.58 2.66 26.13
C SER A 150 -8.47 2.39 24.93
N LYS A 151 -8.23 3.04 23.81
CA LYS A 151 -8.92 2.76 22.55
C LYS A 151 -8.73 1.28 22.26
N LYS A 152 -9.71 0.46 22.67
CA LYS A 152 -9.65 -0.98 22.49
C LYS A 152 -9.70 -1.15 20.99
N LEU A 153 -8.57 -1.56 20.39
CA LEU A 153 -8.49 -1.77 18.96
C LEU A 153 -9.69 -2.61 18.55
N SER A 154 -10.43 -2.10 17.56
CA SER A 154 -11.52 -2.85 16.98
C SER A 154 -10.99 -4.19 16.49
N LYS A 155 -11.86 -5.20 16.48
CA LYS A 155 -11.49 -6.53 15.98
C LYS A 155 -10.90 -6.46 14.55
N LEU A 156 -11.40 -5.55 13.73
CA LEU A 156 -10.88 -5.25 12.39
C LEU A 156 -9.44 -4.75 12.42
N GLU A 157 -9.12 -3.77 13.26
CA GLU A 157 -7.75 -3.24 13.38
C GLU A 157 -6.75 -4.32 13.82
N ILE A 158 -7.15 -5.17 14.78
CA ILE A 158 -6.32 -6.31 15.23
C ILE A 158 -6.07 -7.28 14.07
N LEU A 159 -7.11 -7.61 13.29
CA LEU A 159 -7.00 -8.52 12.16
C LEU A 159 -6.07 -7.97 11.07
N PHE A 160 -6.23 -6.69 10.70
CA PHE A 160 -5.38 -6.02 9.73
C PHE A 160 -3.91 -5.99 10.18
N GLN A 161 -3.65 -5.62 11.44
CA GLN A 161 -2.28 -5.64 11.98
C GLN A 161 -1.66 -7.04 11.94
N SER A 162 -2.46 -8.07 12.19
CA SER A 162 -2.01 -9.46 12.17
C SER A 162 -1.60 -9.97 10.78
N PHE A 163 -1.97 -9.27 9.69
CA PHE A 163 -1.57 -9.63 8.33
C PHE A 163 -0.15 -9.21 8.00
N THR A 164 0.36 -8.15 8.61
CA THR A 164 1.77 -7.75 8.49
C THR A 164 2.68 -8.91 8.93
N GLU A 165 2.34 -9.56 10.03
CA GLU A 165 3.05 -10.76 10.51
C GLU A 165 2.98 -11.92 9.51
N GLU A 166 1.86 -12.08 8.79
CA GLU A 166 1.73 -13.14 7.78
C GLU A 166 2.53 -12.85 6.51
N ILE A 167 2.71 -11.58 6.13
CA ILE A 167 3.64 -11.21 5.05
C ILE A 167 5.05 -11.68 5.41
N PHE A 168 5.53 -11.37 6.62
CA PHE A 168 6.83 -11.83 7.10
C PHE A 168 6.92 -13.35 7.16
N ALA A 169 5.89 -14.02 7.68
CA ALA A 169 5.86 -15.47 7.73
C ALA A 169 5.96 -16.09 6.32
N CYS A 170 5.29 -15.53 5.31
CA CYS A 170 5.40 -15.98 3.93
C CYS A 170 6.83 -15.79 3.38
N ILE A 171 7.42 -14.61 3.56
CA ILE A 171 8.79 -14.30 3.09
C ILE A 171 9.79 -15.27 3.72
N ILE A 172 9.74 -15.43 5.05
CA ILE A 172 10.64 -16.31 5.80
C ILE A 172 10.44 -17.76 5.39
N CYS A 173 9.19 -18.21 5.26
CA CYS A 173 8.90 -19.59 4.85
C CYS A 173 9.43 -19.90 3.45
N ILE A 174 9.14 -19.05 2.47
CA ILE A 174 9.63 -19.25 1.10
C ILE A 174 11.16 -19.25 1.10
N GLY A 175 11.80 -18.26 1.72
CA GLY A 175 13.26 -18.17 1.80
C GLY A 175 13.90 -19.41 2.44
N TYR A 176 13.38 -19.82 3.60
CA TYR A 176 13.86 -21.01 4.30
C TYR A 176 13.74 -22.27 3.44
N ILE A 177 12.60 -22.45 2.75
CA ILE A 177 12.38 -23.65 1.93
C ILE A 177 13.33 -23.68 0.75
N LEU A 178 13.46 -22.56 0.04
CA LEU A 178 14.35 -22.44 -1.12
C LEU A 178 15.81 -22.72 -0.77
N GLU A 179 16.25 -22.27 0.40
CA GLU A 179 17.63 -22.47 0.87
C GLU A 179 17.87 -23.86 1.46
N ASN A 180 16.96 -24.34 2.32
CA ASN A 180 17.26 -25.46 3.23
C ASN A 180 16.41 -26.71 2.99
N ALA A 181 15.30 -26.61 2.26
CA ALA A 181 14.31 -27.69 2.19
C ALA A 181 14.02 -28.21 0.79
N ILE A 182 14.77 -27.76 -0.22
CA ILE A 182 14.81 -28.38 -1.55
C ILE A 182 15.78 -29.56 -1.55
N LEU A 183 15.24 -30.75 -1.81
CA LEU A 183 15.97 -32.00 -1.86
C LEU A 183 16.75 -32.11 -3.18
N LYS A 184 18.08 -31.94 -3.12
CA LYS A 184 18.97 -32.04 -4.30
C LYS A 184 18.90 -33.39 -5.00
N SER A 185 18.56 -34.45 -4.26
CA SER A 185 18.43 -35.82 -4.77
C SER A 185 17.05 -36.14 -5.36
N ALA A 186 16.08 -35.22 -5.29
CA ALA A 186 14.74 -35.47 -5.80
C ALA A 186 14.73 -35.51 -7.33
N ILE A 187 14.00 -36.48 -7.89
CA ILE A 187 13.70 -36.53 -9.31
C ILE A 187 12.68 -35.42 -9.59
N LYS A 188 13.12 -34.39 -10.31
CA LYS A 188 12.25 -33.30 -10.76
C LYS A 188 11.37 -33.77 -11.91
N GLU A 189 10.14 -33.26 -11.94
CA GLU A 189 9.16 -33.58 -12.97
C GLU A 189 9.57 -32.94 -14.30
N LYS A 190 9.68 -33.76 -15.34
CA LYS A 190 10.07 -33.31 -16.67
C LYS A 190 8.98 -32.41 -17.26
N SER A 191 9.41 -31.47 -18.09
CA SER A 191 8.49 -30.66 -18.89
C SER A 191 8.82 -30.74 -20.38
N SER A 192 7.96 -30.13 -21.19
CA SER A 192 8.21 -29.90 -22.62
C SER A 192 9.28 -28.84 -22.90
N SER A 193 9.67 -28.03 -21.91
CA SER A 193 10.71 -27.01 -22.05
C SER A 193 12.11 -27.62 -21.99
N LYS A 194 13.03 -27.12 -22.82
CA LYS A 194 14.45 -27.50 -22.73
C LYS A 194 15.21 -26.79 -21.61
N PHE A 195 14.62 -25.74 -21.03
CA PHE A 195 15.28 -24.87 -20.06
C PHE A 195 14.92 -25.20 -18.61
N PHE A 196 13.68 -25.62 -18.36
CA PHE A 196 13.15 -25.81 -17.01
C PHE A 196 12.41 -27.13 -16.87
N THR A 197 12.62 -27.81 -15.74
CA THR A 197 11.66 -28.80 -15.24
C THR A 197 10.40 -28.10 -14.72
N VAL A 198 9.33 -28.85 -14.46
CA VAL A 198 8.12 -28.27 -13.83
C VAL A 198 8.49 -27.68 -12.47
N ASP A 199 9.24 -28.43 -11.65
CA ASP A 199 9.73 -27.97 -10.35
C ASP A 199 10.53 -26.67 -10.47
N ASP A 200 11.48 -26.57 -11.40
CA ASP A 200 12.30 -25.35 -11.56
C ASP A 200 11.45 -24.13 -11.91
N TYR A 201 10.46 -24.31 -12.80
CA TYR A 201 9.57 -23.23 -13.20
C TYR A 201 8.66 -22.79 -12.05
N VAL A 202 8.12 -23.72 -11.27
CA VAL A 202 7.34 -23.40 -10.07
C VAL A 202 8.20 -22.68 -9.03
N LEU A 203 9.41 -23.18 -8.76
CA LEU A 203 10.33 -22.55 -7.81
C LEU A 203 10.77 -21.15 -8.25
N LEU A 204 10.89 -20.89 -9.56
CA LEU A 204 11.13 -19.55 -10.10
C LEU A 204 10.00 -18.58 -9.72
N HIS A 205 8.75 -18.95 -9.96
CA HIS A 205 7.58 -18.11 -9.64
C HIS A 205 7.34 -17.97 -8.13
N VAL A 206 7.69 -18.99 -7.34
CA VAL A 206 7.72 -18.89 -5.86
C VAL A 206 8.80 -17.90 -5.41
N THR A 207 9.98 -17.92 -6.04
CA THR A 207 11.07 -16.96 -5.75
C THR A 207 10.65 -15.53 -6.11
N GLN A 208 10.03 -15.35 -7.27
CA GLN A 208 9.47 -14.06 -7.69
C GLN A 208 8.43 -13.56 -6.69
N THR A 209 7.53 -14.43 -6.23
CA THR A 209 6.54 -14.10 -5.19
C THR A 209 7.21 -13.59 -3.91
N ALA A 210 8.25 -14.24 -3.41
CA ALA A 210 8.98 -13.78 -2.22
C ALA A 210 9.65 -12.41 -2.43
N ASN A 211 10.27 -12.19 -3.59
CA ASN A 211 10.86 -10.89 -3.93
C ASN A 211 9.80 -9.79 -4.02
N THR A 212 8.65 -10.09 -4.60
CA THR A 212 7.52 -9.16 -4.70
C THR A 212 6.89 -8.87 -3.35
N LEU A 213 6.76 -9.87 -2.47
CA LEU A 213 6.33 -9.64 -1.08
C LEU A 213 7.28 -8.73 -0.32
N ARG A 214 8.60 -8.89 -0.49
CA ARG A 214 9.59 -7.98 0.11
C ARG A 214 9.42 -6.55 -0.41
N ALA A 215 9.14 -6.38 -1.70
CA ALA A 215 8.88 -5.06 -2.28
C ALA A 215 7.56 -4.46 -1.75
N ILE A 216 6.50 -5.26 -1.66
CA ILE A 216 5.22 -4.83 -1.09
C ILE A 216 5.40 -4.42 0.37
N ASP A 217 6.10 -5.21 1.18
CA ASP A 217 6.39 -4.87 2.58
C ASP A 217 7.08 -3.51 2.70
N VAL A 218 8.13 -3.27 1.90
CA VAL A 218 8.78 -1.95 1.85
C VAL A 218 7.78 -0.86 1.45
N LEU A 219 6.99 -1.05 0.39
CA LEU A 219 6.04 -0.01 -0.05
C LEU A 219 4.92 0.25 0.96
N LEU A 220 4.47 -0.76 1.69
CA LEU A 220 3.48 -0.60 2.76
C LEU A 220 4.09 0.12 3.97
N ASN A 221 5.35 -0.18 4.31
CA ASN A 221 6.07 0.46 5.42
C ASN A 221 6.51 1.91 5.11
N GLU A 222 6.84 2.16 3.84
CA GLU A 222 7.23 3.46 3.24
C GLU A 222 6.04 4.20 2.62
N ARG A 223 4.80 3.75 2.90
CA ARG A 223 3.56 4.52 2.70
C ARG A 223 3.24 4.87 1.24
N MET A 224 3.77 4.07 0.33
CA MET A 224 3.46 4.08 -1.10
C MET A 224 2.46 2.97 -1.43
N SER A 225 1.43 2.80 -0.59
CA SER A 225 0.57 1.62 -0.56
C SER A 225 -0.18 1.37 -1.87
N GLY A 226 -0.66 2.40 -2.56
CA GLY A 226 -1.32 2.20 -3.86
C GLY A 226 -0.39 1.76 -5.00
N ASN A 227 0.93 1.77 -4.82
CA ASN A 227 1.87 1.10 -5.74
C ASN A 227 2.03 -0.40 -5.43
N SER A 228 1.43 -0.88 -4.34
CA SER A 228 1.48 -2.30 -3.95
C SER A 228 0.49 -3.15 -4.74
N LEU A 229 -0.67 -2.61 -5.15
CA LEU A 229 -1.68 -3.39 -5.89
C LEU A 229 -1.21 -3.94 -7.25
N PRO A 230 -0.42 -3.20 -8.06
CA PRO A 230 0.26 -3.78 -9.22
C PRO A 230 1.19 -4.95 -8.87
N LEU A 231 1.87 -4.88 -7.72
CA LEU A 231 2.72 -5.98 -7.25
C LEU A 231 1.90 -7.17 -6.74
N VAL A 232 0.75 -6.91 -6.10
CA VAL A 232 -0.23 -7.95 -5.74
C VAL A 232 -0.71 -8.70 -6.98
N ARG A 233 -0.99 -7.98 -8.08
CA ARG A 233 -1.30 -8.60 -9.39
C ARG A 233 -0.19 -9.54 -9.83
N HIS A 234 1.06 -9.12 -9.69
CA HIS A 234 2.19 -9.95 -10.08
C HIS A 234 2.28 -11.25 -9.25
N ILE A 235 1.99 -11.21 -7.94
CA ILE A 235 1.89 -12.44 -7.13
C ILE A 235 0.76 -13.34 -7.64
N TYR A 236 -0.39 -12.76 -7.98
CA TYR A 236 -1.50 -13.53 -8.56
C TYR A 236 -1.13 -14.16 -9.92
N GLU A 237 -0.43 -13.43 -10.79
CA GLU A 237 0.06 -13.95 -12.06
C GLU A 237 1.09 -15.09 -11.85
N ASN A 238 1.98 -14.97 -10.86
CA ASN A 238 2.88 -16.06 -10.46
C ASN A 238 2.09 -17.32 -10.06
N TYR A 239 1.00 -17.18 -9.29
CA TYR A 239 0.11 -18.30 -8.98
C TYR A 239 -0.47 -18.95 -10.24
N ILE A 240 -0.96 -18.14 -11.18
CA ILE A 240 -1.54 -18.64 -12.45
C ILE A 240 -0.52 -19.45 -13.25
N HIS A 241 0.71 -18.96 -13.34
CA HIS A 241 1.81 -19.66 -13.99
C HIS A 241 2.15 -20.99 -13.29
N ILE A 242 2.18 -21.01 -11.95
CA ILE A 242 2.40 -22.22 -11.17
C ILE A 242 1.30 -23.26 -11.44
N VAL A 243 0.03 -22.84 -11.38
CA VAL A 243 -1.11 -23.73 -11.67
C VAL A 243 -0.98 -24.33 -13.07
N PHE A 244 -0.67 -23.51 -14.07
CA PHE A 244 -0.52 -24.01 -15.44
C PHE A 244 0.65 -24.98 -15.59
N ALA A 245 1.80 -24.69 -14.97
CA ALA A 245 2.96 -25.55 -15.03
C ALA A 245 2.70 -26.94 -14.44
N LEU A 246 2.01 -26.99 -13.30
CA LEU A 246 1.66 -28.23 -12.61
C LEU A 246 0.63 -29.07 -13.36
N ASN A 247 -0.31 -28.43 -14.08
CA ASN A 247 -1.43 -29.14 -14.73
C ASN A 247 -1.24 -29.31 -16.25
N CYS A 248 -0.31 -28.58 -16.87
CA CYS A 248 -0.04 -28.60 -18.31
C CYS A 248 1.47 -28.61 -18.62
N PRO A 249 2.26 -29.57 -18.10
CA PRO A 249 3.72 -29.60 -18.27
C PRO A 249 4.16 -29.69 -19.75
N ASP A 250 3.35 -30.33 -20.59
CA ASP A 250 3.56 -30.45 -22.03
C ASP A 250 3.37 -29.14 -22.82
N GLN A 251 2.84 -28.10 -22.16
CA GLN A 251 2.64 -26.78 -22.77
C GLN A 251 3.65 -25.73 -22.31
N LEU A 252 4.56 -26.03 -21.38
CA LEU A 252 5.60 -25.09 -20.92
C LEU A 252 6.53 -24.61 -22.05
N ILE A 253 6.76 -25.43 -23.08
CA ILE A 253 7.48 -25.03 -24.29
C ILE A 253 6.89 -23.75 -24.92
N ASN A 254 5.57 -23.56 -24.85
CA ASN A 254 4.90 -22.38 -25.42
C ASN A 254 5.09 -21.12 -24.58
N LEU A 255 5.39 -21.25 -23.28
CA LEU A 255 5.61 -20.12 -22.37
C LEU A 255 7.06 -19.67 -22.31
N ILE A 256 8.01 -20.55 -22.65
CA ILE A 256 9.45 -20.31 -22.42
C ILE A 256 10.21 -20.41 -23.74
N ASP A 257 10.30 -21.62 -24.29
CA ASP A 257 11.16 -21.92 -25.43
C ASP A 257 10.73 -21.17 -26.69
N VAL A 258 9.42 -21.08 -26.92
CA VAL A 258 8.85 -20.42 -28.10
C VAL A 258 9.07 -18.90 -28.05
N PRO A 259 8.75 -18.16 -26.96
CA PRO A 259 9.10 -16.74 -26.84
C PRO A 259 10.61 -16.46 -26.95
N LEU A 260 11.46 -17.25 -26.30
CA LEU A 260 12.92 -17.12 -26.41
C LEU A 260 13.40 -17.42 -27.84
N GLY A 261 12.79 -18.40 -28.48
CA GLY A 261 13.09 -18.75 -29.86
C GLY A 261 12.69 -17.68 -30.87
N LEU A 262 11.60 -16.94 -30.60
CA LEU A 262 11.23 -15.76 -31.38
C LEU A 262 12.27 -14.64 -31.24
N SER A 263 12.71 -14.33 -30.01
CA SER A 263 13.72 -13.28 -29.79
C SER A 263 15.08 -13.63 -30.40
N GLN A 264 15.42 -14.93 -30.47
CA GLN A 264 16.62 -15.44 -31.14
C GLN A 264 16.46 -15.59 -32.66
N GLY A 265 15.27 -15.35 -33.22
CA GLY A 265 15.00 -15.48 -34.64
C GLY A 265 14.98 -16.92 -35.19
N VAL A 266 14.93 -17.93 -34.32
CA VAL A 266 14.83 -19.35 -34.71
C VAL A 266 13.37 -19.81 -34.88
N TYR A 267 12.41 -18.99 -34.45
CA TYR A 267 10.97 -19.10 -34.73
C TYR A 267 10.48 -17.85 -35.46
N VAL A 268 9.31 -17.94 -36.10
CA VAL A 268 8.62 -16.83 -36.77
C VAL A 268 7.12 -16.90 -36.54
N TYR A 269 6.42 -15.78 -36.64
CA TYR A 269 4.96 -15.79 -36.71
C TYR A 269 4.49 -16.43 -38.02
N GLY A 270 3.39 -17.17 -37.94
CA GLY A 270 2.68 -17.66 -39.11
C GLY A 270 2.12 -16.51 -39.94
N LYS A 271 1.64 -16.81 -41.15
CA LYS A 271 0.93 -15.84 -41.99
C LYS A 271 -0.54 -16.22 -42.08
N ASN A 272 -1.42 -15.22 -42.02
CA ASN A 272 -2.85 -15.39 -42.28
C ASN A 272 -3.13 -15.49 -43.80
N ASN A 273 -4.38 -15.71 -44.18
CA ASN A 273 -4.79 -15.81 -45.59
C ASN A 273 -4.55 -14.53 -46.41
N LYS A 274 -4.30 -13.39 -45.77
CA LYS A 274 -4.01 -12.09 -46.40
C LYS A 274 -2.50 -11.81 -46.48
N GLY A 275 -1.66 -12.70 -45.93
CA GLY A 275 -0.21 -12.56 -45.91
C GLY A 275 0.35 -11.81 -44.69
N ASP A 276 -0.51 -11.30 -43.79
CA ASP A 276 -0.08 -10.62 -42.56
C ASP A 276 0.31 -11.62 -41.47
N GLU A 277 1.10 -11.17 -40.49
CA GLU A 277 1.50 -11.99 -39.35
C GLU A 277 0.31 -12.43 -38.50
N ASP A 278 0.19 -13.74 -38.27
CA ASP A 278 -0.71 -14.33 -37.29
C ASP A 278 0.04 -14.65 -36.01
N ARG A 279 -0.10 -13.78 -35.00
CA ARG A 279 0.53 -13.94 -33.67
C ARG A 279 0.01 -15.13 -32.87
N ARG A 280 -1.06 -15.80 -33.33
CA ARG A 280 -1.63 -16.99 -32.67
C ARG A 280 -0.91 -18.27 -33.05
N VAL A 281 -0.14 -18.25 -34.14
CA VAL A 281 0.59 -19.40 -34.65
C VAL A 281 2.06 -19.03 -34.77
N ILE A 282 2.93 -19.79 -34.10
CA ILE A 282 4.37 -19.59 -34.17
C ILE A 282 4.98 -20.83 -34.83
N ILE A 283 5.93 -20.65 -35.74
CA ILE A 283 6.52 -21.70 -36.57
C ILE A 283 8.02 -21.75 -36.31
N ARG A 284 8.55 -22.94 -35.98
CA ARG A 284 9.98 -23.16 -35.87
C ARG A 284 10.62 -23.28 -37.26
N LYS A 285 11.67 -22.51 -37.53
CA LYS A 285 12.29 -22.46 -38.88
C LYS A 285 12.93 -23.79 -39.31
N SER A 286 13.49 -24.55 -38.37
CA SER A 286 14.28 -25.74 -38.68
C SER A 286 13.47 -26.90 -39.26
N ASP A 287 12.21 -27.06 -38.83
CA ASP A 287 11.37 -28.22 -39.16
C ASP A 287 9.91 -27.86 -39.47
N GLY A 288 9.56 -26.57 -39.46
CA GLY A 288 8.21 -26.11 -39.73
C GLY A 288 7.18 -26.44 -38.65
N LYS A 289 7.59 -26.96 -37.49
CA LYS A 289 6.66 -27.32 -36.41
C LYS A 289 5.92 -26.09 -35.88
N LYS A 290 4.60 -26.22 -35.73
CA LYS A 290 3.70 -25.15 -35.26
C LYS A 290 3.49 -25.22 -33.75
N PHE A 291 3.43 -24.05 -33.14
CA PHE A 291 3.22 -23.82 -31.71
C PHE A 291 2.12 -22.80 -31.51
N LYS A 292 1.48 -22.86 -30.33
CA LYS A 292 0.51 -21.84 -29.94
C LYS A 292 1.25 -20.53 -29.66
N GLY A 293 0.64 -19.43 -30.09
CA GLY A 293 1.05 -18.08 -29.74
C GLY A 293 0.75 -17.75 -28.27
N HIS A 294 0.40 -16.50 -28.01
CA HIS A 294 0.10 -16.05 -26.65
C HIS A 294 -1.00 -16.90 -25.96
N ILE A 295 -0.67 -17.42 -24.78
CA ILE A 295 -1.59 -18.13 -23.89
C ILE A 295 -2.04 -17.12 -22.82
N SER A 296 -3.33 -16.82 -22.75
CA SER A 296 -3.84 -15.84 -21.78
C SER A 296 -3.90 -16.41 -20.36
N ASN A 297 -3.81 -15.54 -19.36
CA ASN A 297 -3.92 -15.93 -17.95
C ASN A 297 -5.24 -16.66 -17.63
N TYR A 298 -6.34 -16.25 -18.27
CA TYR A 298 -7.62 -16.96 -18.15
C TYR A 298 -7.53 -18.40 -18.68
N LEU A 299 -6.90 -18.61 -19.84
CA LEU A 299 -6.71 -19.96 -20.40
C LEU A 299 -5.81 -20.80 -19.49
N MET A 300 -4.77 -20.20 -18.91
CA MET A 300 -3.90 -20.87 -17.95
C MET A 300 -4.68 -21.35 -16.73
N LEU A 301 -5.53 -20.50 -16.15
CA LEU A 301 -6.34 -20.84 -14.97
C LEU A 301 -7.39 -21.91 -15.22
N ASN A 302 -7.88 -22.10 -16.45
CA ASN A 302 -8.79 -23.20 -16.78
C ASN A 302 -8.17 -24.59 -16.55
N SER A 303 -6.84 -24.67 -16.38
CA SER A 303 -6.17 -25.91 -15.96
C SER A 303 -6.22 -26.15 -14.45
N SER A 304 -6.74 -25.21 -13.65
CA SER A 304 -6.85 -25.37 -12.20
C SER A 304 -7.84 -26.46 -11.82
N LYS A 305 -7.48 -27.25 -10.81
CA LYS A 305 -8.40 -28.17 -10.14
C LYS A 305 -9.46 -27.48 -9.28
N TYR A 306 -9.31 -26.18 -9.03
CA TYR A 306 -10.24 -25.39 -8.23
C TYR A 306 -11.08 -24.50 -9.14
N LYS A 307 -12.38 -24.81 -9.25
CA LYS A 307 -13.34 -24.00 -10.02
C LYS A 307 -13.37 -22.54 -9.57
N GLU A 308 -13.08 -22.28 -8.31
CA GLU A 308 -13.07 -20.95 -7.73
C GLU A 308 -12.02 -20.05 -8.36
N ASP A 309 -10.89 -20.59 -8.83
CA ASP A 309 -9.83 -19.78 -9.44
C ASP A 309 -10.31 -19.09 -10.72
N THR A 310 -11.02 -19.82 -11.59
CA THR A 310 -11.59 -19.24 -12.82
C THR A 310 -12.71 -18.25 -12.51
N LEU A 311 -13.56 -18.56 -11.52
CA LEU A 311 -14.67 -17.66 -11.12
C LEU A 311 -14.14 -16.33 -10.53
N LEU A 312 -13.06 -16.40 -9.76
CA LEU A 312 -12.42 -15.22 -9.16
C LEU A 312 -11.67 -14.37 -10.18
N PHE A 313 -11.15 -14.98 -11.25
CA PHE A 313 -10.27 -14.30 -12.19
C PHE A 313 -10.88 -13.00 -12.73
N ASN A 314 -12.12 -13.01 -13.20
CA ASN A 314 -12.70 -11.81 -13.81
C ASN A 314 -12.83 -10.64 -12.82
N PHE A 315 -13.15 -10.92 -11.56
CA PHE A 315 -13.28 -9.89 -10.53
C PHE A 315 -11.91 -9.40 -10.07
N LEU A 316 -11.04 -10.31 -9.63
CA LEU A 316 -9.74 -9.95 -9.06
C LEU A 316 -8.80 -9.39 -10.12
N TYR A 317 -8.76 -9.97 -11.32
CA TYR A 317 -7.88 -9.50 -12.38
C TYR A 317 -8.28 -8.11 -12.87
N LYS A 318 -9.59 -7.85 -13.02
CA LYS A 318 -10.09 -6.51 -13.37
C LYS A 318 -9.75 -5.50 -12.28
N PHE A 319 -10.08 -5.81 -11.02
CA PHE A 319 -9.79 -4.96 -9.87
C PHE A 319 -8.30 -4.60 -9.82
N LEU A 320 -7.40 -5.57 -9.90
CA LEU A 320 -5.96 -5.32 -9.83
C LEU A 320 -5.42 -4.62 -11.10
N SER A 321 -6.03 -4.86 -12.27
CA SER A 321 -5.65 -4.19 -13.53
C SER A 321 -6.01 -2.71 -13.54
N ASP A 322 -7.07 -2.31 -12.85
CA ASP A 322 -7.47 -0.91 -12.68
C ASP A 322 -6.38 -0.07 -12.00
N TYR A 323 -5.44 -0.70 -11.28
CA TYR A 323 -4.29 -0.03 -10.64
C TYR A 323 -2.99 -0.16 -11.44
N THR A 324 -2.98 -0.98 -12.49
CA THR A 324 -1.83 -1.11 -13.41
C THR A 324 -1.96 -0.17 -14.62
N HIS A 325 -3.19 0.17 -15.00
CA HIS A 325 -3.52 1.04 -16.13
C HIS A 325 -4.35 2.23 -15.64
N PRO A 326 -4.26 3.41 -16.28
CA PRO A 326 -5.13 4.53 -15.94
C PRO A 326 -6.61 4.12 -16.02
N SER A 327 -7.31 4.12 -14.89
CA SER A 327 -8.71 3.71 -14.78
C SER A 327 -9.53 4.71 -13.96
N LEU A 328 -10.85 4.78 -14.19
CA LEU A 328 -11.75 5.65 -13.41
C LEU A 328 -11.75 5.30 -11.91
N ASN A 329 -11.60 4.01 -11.57
CA ASN A 329 -11.52 3.56 -10.18
C ASN A 329 -10.24 4.08 -9.50
N SER A 330 -9.09 3.96 -10.17
CA SER A 330 -7.83 4.53 -9.67
C SER A 330 -7.86 6.06 -9.55
N LEU A 331 -8.65 6.74 -10.40
CA LEU A 331 -8.85 8.18 -10.34
C LEU A 331 -9.70 8.61 -9.14
N SER A 332 -10.77 7.87 -8.82
CA SER A 332 -11.66 8.20 -7.69
C SER A 332 -10.95 8.20 -6.33
N LEU A 333 -9.88 7.42 -6.18
CA LEU A 333 -9.07 7.40 -4.95
C LEU A 333 -8.17 8.63 -4.79
N ARG A 334 -7.90 9.33 -5.89
CA ARG A 334 -7.06 10.53 -5.96
C ARG A 334 -7.90 11.81 -5.97
N VAL A 335 -9.20 11.72 -5.70
CA VAL A 335 -10.09 12.86 -5.62
C VAL A 335 -10.52 13.04 -4.16
N ASP A 336 -10.40 14.26 -3.64
CA ASP A 336 -10.86 14.62 -2.30
C ASP A 336 -12.39 14.85 -2.25
N ASN A 337 -12.92 15.15 -1.06
CA ASN A 337 -14.36 15.35 -0.87
C ASN A 337 -14.90 16.59 -1.61
N ASP A 338 -14.01 17.51 -2.04
CA ASP A 338 -14.33 18.73 -2.77
C ASP A 338 -14.15 18.57 -4.29
N GLY A 339 -13.84 17.35 -4.76
CA GLY A 339 -13.66 17.05 -6.17
C GLY A 339 -12.30 17.47 -6.74
N GLN A 340 -11.34 17.86 -5.90
CA GLN A 340 -9.98 18.22 -6.32
C GLN A 340 -9.06 17.01 -6.33
N ILE A 341 -8.03 17.06 -7.18
CA ILE A 341 -7.02 15.99 -7.24
C ILE A 341 -6.09 16.10 -6.03
N ASP A 342 -6.10 15.08 -5.18
CA ASP A 342 -5.11 14.85 -4.15
C ASP A 342 -4.06 13.87 -4.67
N HIS A 343 -2.84 14.37 -4.86
CA HIS A 343 -1.72 13.64 -5.42
C HIS A 343 -1.08 12.66 -4.41
N LEU A 344 -1.43 12.76 -3.12
CA LEU A 344 -0.90 11.93 -2.03
C LEU A 344 -1.95 10.96 -1.48
N LYS A 345 -3.23 11.18 -1.76
CA LYS A 345 -4.32 10.24 -1.42
C LYS A 345 -4.27 9.00 -2.31
N ASN A 346 -3.91 7.86 -1.71
CA ASN A 346 -3.82 6.57 -2.41
C ASN A 346 -3.96 5.36 -1.46
N SER A 347 -4.91 5.39 -0.53
CA SER A 347 -4.99 4.41 0.56
C SER A 347 -5.83 3.19 0.19
N LEU A 348 -5.18 2.15 -0.35
CA LEU A 348 -5.68 0.77 -0.36
C LEU A 348 -4.65 -0.16 0.29
N GLU A 349 -4.09 0.30 1.42
CA GLU A 349 -3.04 -0.38 2.19
C GLU A 349 -3.52 -1.74 2.69
N GLU A 350 -4.75 -1.78 3.18
CA GLU A 350 -5.32 -2.98 3.77
C GLU A 350 -5.74 -4.01 2.71
N GLU A 351 -6.29 -3.57 1.58
CA GLU A 351 -6.55 -4.43 0.43
C GLU A 351 -5.25 -5.01 -0.12
N ALA A 352 -4.22 -4.18 -0.26
CA ALA A 352 -2.91 -4.64 -0.71
C ALA A 352 -2.33 -5.71 0.24
N ARG A 353 -2.39 -5.50 1.56
CA ARG A 353 -1.97 -6.51 2.55
C ARG A 353 -2.79 -7.79 2.44
N PHE A 354 -4.11 -7.66 2.46
CA PHE A 354 -5.04 -8.78 2.44
C PHE A 354 -4.85 -9.66 1.19
N TYR A 355 -4.82 -9.05 0.00
CA TYR A 355 -4.63 -9.81 -1.23
C TYR A 355 -3.21 -10.39 -1.36
N SER A 356 -2.18 -9.69 -0.86
CA SER A 356 -0.82 -10.21 -0.81
C SER A 356 -0.76 -11.54 -0.04
N ILE A 357 -1.34 -11.60 1.15
CA ILE A 357 -1.32 -12.82 1.97
C ILE A 357 -2.19 -13.93 1.36
N CYS A 358 -3.35 -13.60 0.78
CA CYS A 358 -4.23 -14.59 0.15
C CYS A 358 -3.55 -15.23 -1.06
N PHE A 359 -2.95 -14.42 -1.94
CA PHE A 359 -2.26 -14.95 -3.13
C PHE A 359 -0.97 -15.68 -2.77
N SER A 360 -0.23 -15.20 -1.77
CA SER A 360 0.94 -15.93 -1.27
C SER A 360 0.56 -17.26 -0.62
N GLY A 361 -0.59 -17.32 0.06
CA GLY A 361 -1.15 -18.55 0.61
C GLY A 361 -1.44 -19.60 -0.46
N VAL A 362 -2.05 -19.22 -1.59
CA VAL A 362 -2.28 -20.16 -2.71
C VAL A 362 -0.98 -20.56 -3.41
N VAL A 363 0.01 -19.67 -3.54
CA VAL A 363 1.35 -20.00 -4.07
C VAL A 363 2.05 -21.03 -3.20
N LEU A 364 2.08 -20.80 -1.88
CA LEU A 364 2.66 -21.72 -0.90
C LEU A 364 1.97 -23.09 -0.93
N ASP A 365 0.64 -23.13 -1.00
CA ASP A 365 -0.10 -24.39 -1.06
C ASP A 365 0.18 -25.17 -2.36
N GLN A 366 0.40 -24.50 -3.49
CA GLN A 366 0.86 -25.17 -4.72
C GLN A 366 2.29 -25.69 -4.59
N MET A 367 3.21 -24.95 -3.96
CA MET A 367 4.60 -25.37 -3.75
C MET A 367 4.70 -26.72 -3.02
N ARG A 368 3.74 -27.02 -2.16
CA ARG A 368 3.63 -28.32 -1.45
C ARG A 368 3.51 -29.52 -2.38
N SER A 369 2.98 -29.34 -3.60
CA SER A 369 2.84 -30.44 -4.57
C SER A 369 4.18 -30.95 -5.08
N LEU A 370 5.22 -30.10 -5.07
CA LEU A 370 6.52 -30.43 -5.63
C LEU A 370 7.20 -31.60 -4.92
N ASN A 371 7.75 -32.53 -5.69
CA ASN A 371 8.45 -33.70 -5.15
C ASN A 371 9.80 -33.31 -4.53
N CYS A 372 10.40 -32.21 -4.99
CA CYS A 372 11.65 -31.71 -4.45
C CYS A 372 11.53 -31.00 -3.10
N VAL A 373 10.32 -30.67 -2.63
CA VAL A 373 10.12 -30.03 -1.32
C VAL A 373 10.07 -31.08 -0.21
N SER A 374 10.88 -30.93 0.83
CA SER A 374 10.94 -31.89 1.94
C SER A 374 9.60 -32.08 2.65
N LYS A 375 9.35 -33.28 3.19
CA LYS A 375 8.12 -33.59 3.95
C LYS A 375 7.91 -32.65 5.15
N ARG A 376 9.00 -32.20 5.78
CA ARG A 376 8.95 -31.24 6.89
C ARG A 376 8.47 -29.87 6.41
N ALA A 377 9.10 -29.33 5.37
CA ALA A 377 8.68 -28.06 4.76
C ALA A 377 7.22 -28.10 4.27
N LYS A 378 6.76 -29.22 3.71
CA LYS A 378 5.35 -29.39 3.33
C LYS A 378 4.40 -29.22 4.52
N ARG A 379 4.79 -29.67 5.73
CA ARG A 379 3.99 -29.48 6.96
C ARG A 379 4.07 -28.03 7.45
N ASP A 380 5.24 -27.42 7.38
CA ASP A 380 5.44 -26.02 7.77
C ASP A 380 4.60 -25.08 6.89
N ILE A 381 4.56 -25.34 5.57
CA ILE A 381 3.64 -24.67 4.63
C ILE A 381 2.20 -24.81 5.11
N VAL A 382 1.74 -26.03 5.44
CA VAL A 382 0.35 -26.27 5.87
C VAL A 382 -0.03 -25.44 7.09
N VAL A 383 0.88 -25.29 8.06
CA VAL A 383 0.65 -24.44 9.25
C VAL A 383 0.38 -22.99 8.84
N ILE A 384 1.21 -22.45 7.95
CA ILE A 384 1.12 -21.05 7.52
C ILE A 384 -0.14 -20.82 6.69
N VAL A 385 -0.39 -21.64 5.67
CA VAL A 385 -1.53 -21.41 4.76
C VAL A 385 -2.88 -21.61 5.47
N ARG A 386 -2.97 -22.51 6.47
CA ARG A 386 -4.17 -22.63 7.31
C ARG A 386 -4.36 -21.42 8.23
N ARG A 387 -3.28 -20.86 8.76
CA ARG A 387 -3.33 -19.65 9.58
C ARG A 387 -3.79 -18.45 8.76
N ILE A 388 -3.26 -18.29 7.54
CA ILE A 388 -3.72 -17.29 6.56
C ILE A 388 -5.20 -17.48 6.25
N ALA A 389 -5.62 -18.70 5.88
CA ALA A 389 -7.02 -18.99 5.56
C ALA A 389 -7.97 -18.62 6.70
N ARG A 390 -7.62 -18.98 7.95
CA ARG A 390 -8.40 -18.63 9.13
C ARG A 390 -8.52 -17.12 9.31
N LYS A 391 -7.40 -16.39 9.31
CA LYS A 391 -7.40 -14.93 9.53
C LYS A 391 -8.12 -14.20 8.38
N ALA A 392 -7.91 -14.62 7.13
CA ALA A 392 -8.57 -14.06 5.96
C ALA A 392 -10.10 -14.27 6.02
N ASN A 393 -10.55 -15.48 6.32
CA ASN A 393 -11.98 -15.77 6.47
C ASN A 393 -12.60 -14.98 7.63
N GLU A 394 -11.92 -14.88 8.76
CA GLU A 394 -12.39 -14.10 9.91
C GLU A 394 -12.57 -12.61 9.56
N LEU A 395 -11.63 -12.03 8.80
CA LEU A 395 -11.79 -10.66 8.31
C LEU A 395 -12.97 -10.52 7.36
N LEU A 396 -13.12 -11.45 6.40
CA LEU A 396 -14.23 -11.40 5.45
C LEU A 396 -15.59 -11.54 6.14
N ASP A 397 -15.69 -12.35 7.18
CA ASP A 397 -16.91 -12.49 7.97
C ASP A 397 -17.23 -11.22 8.76
N GLU A 398 -16.21 -10.52 9.27
CA GLU A 398 -16.38 -9.25 9.99
C GLU A 398 -16.77 -8.11 9.04
N LEU A 399 -16.10 -7.97 7.90
CA LEU A 399 -16.37 -6.91 6.92
C LEU A 399 -17.73 -7.05 6.24
N TYR A 400 -18.17 -8.29 6.02
CA TYR A 400 -19.39 -8.61 5.25
C TYR A 400 -20.43 -9.35 6.09
N ALA A 401 -20.54 -9.00 7.37
CA ALA A 401 -21.49 -9.61 8.31
C ALA A 401 -22.96 -9.46 7.88
N ASN A 402 -23.29 -8.38 7.17
CA ASN A 402 -24.67 -8.05 6.77
C ASN A 402 -24.99 -8.49 5.33
N GLU A 403 -24.08 -8.23 4.39
CA GLU A 403 -24.24 -8.56 2.97
C GLU A 403 -22.89 -8.95 2.40
N LYS A 404 -22.80 -10.14 1.79
CA LYS A 404 -21.56 -10.69 1.27
C LYS A 404 -21.62 -10.82 -0.25
N PRO A 405 -20.81 -10.05 -1.01
CA PRO A 405 -20.74 -10.16 -2.46
C PRO A 405 -20.35 -11.58 -2.91
N GLU A 406 -20.81 -11.98 -4.11
CA GLU A 406 -20.55 -13.32 -4.66
C GLU A 406 -19.04 -13.63 -4.75
N HIS A 407 -18.25 -12.69 -5.28
CA HIS A 407 -16.80 -12.87 -5.42
C HIS A 407 -16.08 -13.03 -4.08
N ILE A 408 -16.58 -12.41 -3.01
CA ILE A 408 -16.06 -12.59 -1.65
C ILE A 408 -16.39 -13.99 -1.13
N SER A 409 -17.61 -14.47 -1.38
CA SER A 409 -18.01 -15.83 -1.01
C SER A 409 -17.14 -16.89 -1.72
N ILE A 410 -16.88 -16.69 -3.01
CA ILE A 410 -15.99 -17.58 -3.80
C ILE A 410 -14.56 -17.53 -3.25
N LEU A 411 -14.04 -16.35 -2.89
CA LEU A 411 -12.72 -16.21 -2.28
C LEU A 411 -12.63 -16.96 -0.96
N GLN A 412 -13.63 -16.83 -0.10
CA GLN A 412 -13.69 -17.52 1.19
C GLN A 412 -13.73 -19.05 1.02
N ILE A 413 -14.48 -19.56 0.05
CA ILE A 413 -14.46 -20.99 -0.32
C ILE A 413 -13.05 -21.40 -0.77
N ARG A 414 -12.39 -20.60 -1.60
CA ARG A 414 -11.05 -20.90 -2.09
C ARG A 414 -10.00 -20.90 -0.97
N MET A 415 -10.08 -19.94 -0.05
CA MET A 415 -9.20 -19.86 1.13
C MET A 415 -9.40 -21.05 2.06
N SER A 416 -10.65 -21.49 2.24
CA SER A 416 -10.99 -22.65 3.08
C SER A 416 -10.40 -23.98 2.57
N LYS A 417 -9.94 -24.04 1.31
CA LYS A 417 -9.27 -25.23 0.75
C LYS A 417 -7.76 -25.26 1.00
N LEU A 418 -7.18 -24.19 1.55
CA LEU A 418 -5.73 -24.11 1.77
C LEU A 418 -5.26 -25.10 2.84
N GLY A 419 -4.18 -25.82 2.55
CA GLY A 419 -3.56 -26.75 3.48
C GLY A 419 -4.36 -28.03 3.73
N HIS A 420 -5.32 -28.35 2.85
CA HIS A 420 -6.05 -29.62 2.83
C HIS A 420 -5.46 -30.63 1.84
#